data_AF-A0A970TIY8-F1
#
_entry.id   AF-A0A970TIY8-F1
#
_cell.length_a   1.000
_cell.length_b   1.000
_cell.length_c   1.000
_cell.angle_alpha   90.00
_cell.angle_beta   90.00
_cell.angle_gamma   90.00
#
_symmetry.space_group_name_H-M   'P 1'
#
loop_
_entity.id
_entity.type
_entity.pdbx_description
1 polymer ?
#
loop_
_entity_poly.entity_id
_entity_poly.type
_entity_poly.pdbx_seq_one_letter_code
_entity_poly.pdbx_strand_id
1 'polypeptide(L)'
;MSRVVLIVLDSVGVGALPDAHLYGDEGANTLGHTVLVTGLRLPNLEDLGLGAISGSFLPHSIHAQGISARLKEKSPGKDTTTGHWEMAGVRLDRPFPTFPEGFPPHFITAFEEGIGLRTLGNYAASGTAIIQTLGEEHMRSGNPIVYTSADSVFQI
;
A
#
# COMPACT_ATOMS: atom_id res chain seq x y z
N MET A 1 14.67 17.41 -23.65
CA MET A 1 13.56 17.35 -22.67
C MET A 1 14.07 17.94 -21.38
N SER A 2 13.50 19.03 -20.85
CA SER A 2 14.05 19.73 -19.67
C SER A 2 13.32 19.42 -18.36
N ARG A 3 12.13 18.79 -18.43
CA ARG A 3 11.30 18.46 -17.27
C ARG A 3 10.57 17.15 -17.50
N VAL A 4 10.40 16.39 -16.43
CA VAL A 4 9.56 15.18 -16.36
C VAL A 4 8.55 15.39 -15.24
N VAL A 5 7.28 15.06 -15.50
CA VAL A 5 6.22 15.04 -14.48
C VAL A 5 5.84 13.59 -14.27
N LEU A 6 6.12 13.05 -13.08
CA LEU A 6 5.74 11.71 -12.68
C LEU A 6 4.54 11.82 -11.74
N ILE A 7 3.45 11.14 -12.09
CA ILE A 7 2.23 11.06 -11.29
C ILE A 7 2.03 9.61 -10.89
N VAL A 8 1.95 9.34 -9.60
CA VAL A 8 1.65 8.02 -9.05
C VAL A 8 0.20 8.03 -8.58
N LEU A 9 -0.63 7.19 -9.20
CA LEU A 9 -1.96 6.89 -8.69
C LEU A 9 -1.84 5.71 -7.73
N ASP A 10 -1.66 6.02 -6.45
CA ASP A 10 -1.36 5.01 -5.43
C ASP A 10 -2.45 3.92 -5.41
N SER A 11 -2.03 2.65 -5.30
CA SER A 11 -2.85 1.44 -5.30
C SER A 11 -3.64 1.09 -6.59
N VAL A 12 -3.54 1.88 -7.68
CA VAL A 12 -4.29 1.62 -8.93
C VAL A 12 -3.63 0.52 -9.78
N GLY A 13 -3.72 -0.73 -9.31
CA GLY A 13 -3.23 -1.91 -10.01
C GLY A 13 -4.09 -2.33 -11.21
N VAL A 14 -3.44 -2.86 -12.26
CA VAL A 14 -4.08 -3.32 -13.51
C VAL A 14 -3.88 -4.83 -13.72
N GLY A 15 -4.34 -5.59 -12.73
CA GLY A 15 -4.29 -7.06 -12.71
C GLY A 15 -3.17 -7.65 -11.86
N ALA A 16 -3.32 -8.93 -11.54
CA ALA A 16 -2.40 -9.72 -10.72
C ALA A 16 -1.09 -9.99 -11.48
N LEU A 17 0.04 -9.90 -10.77
CA LEU A 17 1.35 -10.27 -11.29
C LEU A 17 1.53 -11.81 -11.28
N PRO A 18 2.48 -12.37 -12.05
CA PRO A 18 2.70 -13.83 -12.09
C PRO A 18 3.01 -14.48 -10.73
N ASP A 19 3.53 -13.69 -9.78
CA ASP A 19 3.89 -14.07 -8.41
C ASP A 19 2.80 -13.73 -7.38
N ALA A 20 1.61 -13.29 -7.80
CA ALA A 20 0.54 -12.89 -6.88
C ALA A 20 0.14 -13.98 -5.85
N HIS A 21 0.30 -15.26 -6.20
CA HIS A 21 0.06 -16.39 -5.30
C HIS A 21 0.95 -16.36 -4.04
N LEU A 22 2.17 -15.78 -4.12
CA LEU A 22 3.05 -15.61 -2.97
C LEU A 22 2.50 -14.59 -1.96
N TYR A 23 1.56 -13.75 -2.39
CA TYR A 23 0.98 -12.66 -1.62
C TYR A 23 -0.51 -12.89 -1.29
N GLY A 24 -1.09 -14.01 -1.71
CA GLY A 24 -2.51 -14.31 -1.57
C GLY A 24 -3.43 -13.48 -2.49
N ASP A 25 -2.89 -12.88 -3.55
CA ASP A 25 -3.60 -11.91 -4.40
C ASP A 25 -3.98 -12.48 -5.78
N GLU A 26 -4.15 -13.79 -5.89
CA GLU A 26 -4.54 -14.41 -7.15
C GLU A 26 -5.88 -13.85 -7.66
N GLY A 27 -5.92 -13.44 -8.92
CA GLY A 27 -7.10 -12.81 -9.53
C GLY A 27 -7.33 -11.35 -9.15
N ALA A 28 -6.46 -10.72 -8.35
CA ALA A 28 -6.58 -9.29 -8.05
C ALA A 28 -6.53 -8.44 -9.32
N ASN A 29 -7.43 -7.47 -9.45
CA ASN A 29 -7.40 -6.47 -10.52
C ASN A 29 -8.17 -5.22 -10.10
N THR A 30 -7.50 -4.27 -9.43
CA THR A 30 -8.13 -3.07 -8.88
C THR A 30 -8.88 -2.28 -9.95
N LEU A 31 -8.18 -1.77 -10.97
CA LEU A 31 -8.79 -0.95 -12.02
C LEU A 31 -9.88 -1.73 -12.76
N GLY A 32 -9.58 -2.96 -13.18
CA GLY A 32 -10.52 -3.77 -13.95
C GLY A 32 -11.80 -4.10 -13.22
N HIS A 33 -11.71 -4.54 -11.95
CA HIS A 33 -12.89 -4.83 -11.14
C HIS A 33 -13.70 -3.55 -10.86
N THR A 34 -13.04 -2.42 -10.62
CA THR A 34 -13.75 -1.14 -10.47
C THR A 34 -14.51 -0.77 -11.74
N VAL A 35 -13.89 -0.86 -12.92
CA VAL A 35 -14.54 -0.55 -14.21
C VAL A 35 -15.73 -1.48 -14.47
N LEU A 36 -15.57 -2.78 -14.24
CA LEU A 36 -16.63 -3.76 -14.46
C LEU A 36 -17.85 -3.54 -13.54
N VAL A 37 -17.62 -3.16 -12.28
CA VAL A 37 -18.71 -2.95 -11.30
C VAL A 37 -19.39 -1.60 -11.49
N THR A 38 -18.63 -0.56 -11.81
CA THR A 38 -19.13 0.83 -11.77
C THR A 38 -19.43 1.42 -13.14
N GLY A 39 -18.91 0.83 -14.22
CA GLY A 39 -18.92 1.45 -15.54
C GLY A 39 -18.01 2.69 -15.63
N LEU A 40 -17.01 2.81 -14.75
CA LEU A 40 -16.07 3.93 -14.70
C LEU A 40 -15.49 4.24 -16.09
N ARG A 41 -15.52 5.52 -16.46
CA ARG A 41 -14.90 6.07 -17.66
C ARG A 41 -13.85 7.09 -17.28
N LEU A 42 -12.70 7.02 -17.95
CA LEU A 42 -11.55 7.88 -17.72
C LEU A 42 -11.09 8.46 -19.06
N PRO A 43 -11.93 9.27 -19.74
CA PRO A 43 -11.71 9.65 -21.15
C PRO A 43 -10.32 10.24 -21.41
N ASN A 44 -9.80 11.06 -20.49
CA ASN A 44 -8.45 11.62 -20.62
C ASN A 44 -7.34 10.55 -20.52
N LEU A 45 -7.48 9.54 -19.65
CA LEU A 45 -6.50 8.46 -19.54
C LEU A 45 -6.67 7.43 -20.67
N GLU A 46 -7.90 7.21 -21.13
CA GLU A 46 -8.22 6.44 -22.33
C GLU A 46 -7.52 7.05 -23.56
N ASP A 47 -7.60 8.37 -23.73
CA ASP A 47 -6.93 9.13 -24.80
C ASP A 47 -5.40 9.18 -24.64
N LEU A 48 -4.88 8.99 -23.42
CA LEU A 48 -3.45 8.77 -23.19
C LEU A 48 -3.01 7.31 -23.44
N GLY A 49 -3.96 6.39 -23.65
CA GLY A 49 -3.70 5.00 -24.03
C GLY A 49 -3.91 3.97 -22.92
N LEU A 50 -4.42 4.34 -21.75
CA LEU A 50 -4.59 3.42 -20.61
C LEU A 50 -5.44 2.18 -20.97
N GLY A 51 -6.45 2.35 -21.82
CA GLY A 51 -7.30 1.24 -22.29
C GLY A 51 -6.58 0.21 -23.16
N ALA A 52 -5.38 0.50 -23.66
CA ALA A 52 -4.55 -0.48 -24.36
C ALA A 52 -3.90 -1.50 -23.40
N ILE A 53 -3.85 -1.21 -22.10
CA ILE A 53 -3.28 -2.11 -21.11
C ILE A 53 -4.25 -3.26 -20.83
N SER A 54 -3.78 -4.49 -21.04
CA SER A 54 -4.52 -5.71 -20.70
C SER A 54 -4.90 -5.70 -19.22
N GLY A 55 -6.19 -5.96 -18.94
CA GLY A 55 -6.75 -5.93 -17.60
C GLY A 55 -7.29 -4.56 -17.15
N SER A 56 -7.19 -3.49 -17.95
CA SER A 56 -7.79 -2.20 -17.62
C SER A 56 -9.32 -2.16 -17.76
N PHE A 57 -9.87 -2.96 -18.68
CA PHE A 57 -11.29 -2.98 -19.07
C PHE A 57 -11.85 -1.63 -19.55
N LEU A 58 -10.97 -0.66 -19.82
CA LEU A 58 -11.33 0.63 -20.39
C LEU A 58 -11.36 0.56 -21.93
N PRO A 59 -12.11 1.44 -22.61
CA PRO A 59 -12.08 1.54 -24.07
C PRO A 59 -10.67 1.80 -24.61
N HIS A 60 -10.31 1.07 -25.67
CA HIS A 60 -9.06 1.30 -26.38
C HIS A 60 -9.21 2.47 -27.36
N SER A 61 -8.37 3.50 -27.22
CA SER A 61 -8.32 4.62 -28.16
C SER A 61 -7.29 4.37 -29.26
N ILE A 62 -7.76 4.24 -30.50
CA ILE A 62 -6.88 4.11 -31.69
C ILE A 62 -6.12 5.41 -32.01
N HIS A 63 -6.48 6.51 -31.35
CA HIS A 63 -5.86 7.83 -31.47
C HIS A 63 -5.08 8.22 -30.21
N ALA A 64 -4.64 7.23 -29.42
CA ALA A 64 -3.92 7.46 -28.18
C ALA A 64 -2.71 8.37 -28.39
N GLN A 65 -2.58 9.38 -27.54
CA GLN A 65 -1.50 10.38 -27.59
C GLN A 65 -0.24 9.94 -26.84
N GLY A 66 -0.33 8.84 -26.08
CA GLY A 66 0.74 8.34 -25.22
C GLY A 66 1.12 6.89 -25.53
N ILE A 67 2.23 6.46 -24.92
CA ILE A 67 2.66 5.06 -24.91
C ILE A 67 2.26 4.48 -23.56
N SER A 68 1.63 3.31 -23.59
CA SER A 68 1.19 2.60 -22.39
C SER A 68 1.91 1.27 -22.25
N ALA A 69 2.30 0.95 -21.03
CA ALA A 69 2.91 -0.31 -20.67
C ALA A 69 2.47 -0.70 -19.26
N ARG A 70 2.45 -2.01 -19.00
CA ARG A 70 2.30 -2.55 -17.65
C ARG A 70 3.67 -2.93 -17.11
N LEU A 71 3.99 -2.45 -15.91
CA LEU A 71 5.24 -2.77 -15.23
C LEU A 71 5.01 -3.89 -14.23
N LYS A 72 6.05 -4.72 -14.03
CA LYS A 72 6.10 -5.76 -13.00
C LYS A 72 7.10 -5.33 -11.94
N GLU A 73 6.66 -5.30 -10.69
CA GLU A 73 7.52 -5.07 -9.52
C GLU A 73 8.51 -6.24 -9.36
N LYS A 74 9.78 -5.90 -9.08
CA LYS A 74 10.89 -6.86 -8.94
C LYS A 74 11.34 -7.04 -7.50
N SER A 75 11.11 -6.04 -6.66
CA SER A 75 11.41 -6.08 -5.24
C SER A 75 10.41 -7.02 -4.56
N PRO A 76 10.86 -7.84 -3.59
CA PRO A 76 9.95 -8.63 -2.80
C PRO A 76 9.27 -7.68 -1.83
N GLY A 77 8.00 -7.35 -2.07
CA GLY A 77 7.21 -6.44 -1.24
C GLY A 77 6.00 -5.95 -2.05
N LYS A 78 4.97 -5.47 -1.35
CA LYS A 78 3.79 -4.84 -1.99
C LYS A 78 3.32 -3.61 -1.22
N ASP A 79 4.16 -3.10 -0.32
CA ASP A 79 3.91 -1.88 0.45
C ASP A 79 4.30 -0.64 -0.37
N THR A 80 3.73 0.52 0.00
CA THR A 80 3.97 1.79 -0.67
C THR A 80 5.45 2.17 -0.77
N THR A 81 6.25 1.87 0.25
CA THR A 81 7.67 2.28 0.27
C THR A 81 8.47 1.48 -0.73
N THR A 82 8.28 0.16 -0.78
CA THR A 82 8.93 -0.73 -1.75
C THR A 82 8.69 -0.26 -3.19
N GLY A 83 7.43 -0.01 -3.56
CA GLY A 83 7.08 0.41 -4.93
C GLY A 83 7.68 1.77 -5.30
N HIS A 84 7.65 2.75 -4.39
CA HIS A 84 8.23 4.07 -4.63
C HIS A 84 9.76 4.02 -4.75
N TRP A 85 10.43 3.20 -3.94
CA TRP A 85 11.87 3.00 -4.01
C TRP A 85 12.28 2.35 -5.33
N GLU A 86 11.54 1.33 -5.78
CA GLU A 86 11.82 0.68 -7.06
C GLU A 86 11.63 1.63 -8.25
N MET A 87 10.59 2.47 -8.23
CA MET A 87 10.40 3.52 -9.24
C MET A 87 11.54 4.55 -9.26
N ALA A 88 12.16 4.80 -8.11
CA ALA A 88 13.33 5.67 -7.98
C ALA A 88 14.67 4.96 -8.27
N GLY A 89 14.65 3.66 -8.61
CA GLY A 89 15.83 2.87 -9.00
C GLY A 89 16.45 2.03 -7.88
N VAL A 90 15.79 1.91 -6.73
CA VAL A 90 16.25 1.10 -5.59
C VAL A 90 15.50 -0.23 -5.56
N ARG A 91 16.21 -1.33 -5.79
CA ARG A 91 15.65 -2.68 -5.68
C ARG A 91 15.95 -3.25 -4.30
N LEU A 92 14.93 -3.75 -3.62
CA LEU A 92 15.10 -4.46 -2.35
C LEU A 92 15.39 -5.94 -2.59
N ASP A 93 16.22 -6.54 -1.73
CA ASP A 93 16.44 -7.99 -1.70
C ASP A 93 15.47 -8.70 -0.74
N ARG A 94 14.83 -7.96 0.18
CA ARG A 94 13.91 -8.47 1.20
C ARG A 94 12.77 -7.46 1.43
N PRO A 95 11.54 -7.93 1.71
CA PRO A 95 10.43 -7.05 2.04
C PRO A 95 10.64 -6.37 3.39
N PHE A 96 10.00 -5.22 3.56
CA PHE A 96 9.81 -4.68 4.91
C PHE A 96 8.93 -5.64 5.74
N PRO A 97 9.23 -5.82 7.03
CA PRO A 97 8.42 -6.67 7.90
C PRO A 97 7.06 -6.02 8.16
N THR A 98 5.99 -6.80 8.09
CA THR A 98 4.66 -6.43 8.58
C THR A 98 4.39 -7.12 9.92
N PHE A 99 3.47 -6.56 10.70
CA PHE A 99 3.24 -6.97 12.10
C PHE A 99 1.74 -7.21 12.40
N PRO A 100 1.05 -8.12 11.67
CA PRO A 100 -0.39 -8.33 11.83
C PRO A 100 -0.79 -8.74 13.26
N GLU A 101 0.06 -9.51 13.93
CA GLU A 101 -0.11 -9.96 15.32
C GLU A 101 0.57 -9.02 16.34
N GLY A 102 0.92 -7.81 15.92
CA GLY A 102 1.69 -6.85 16.71
C GLY A 102 3.20 -7.03 16.62
N PHE A 103 3.91 -6.10 17.26
CA PHE A 103 5.36 -6.09 17.33
C PHE A 103 5.88 -7.14 18.32
N PRO A 104 7.07 -7.72 18.07
CA PRO A 104 7.67 -8.69 18.97
C PRO A 104 7.85 -8.15 20.41
N PRO A 105 7.68 -8.98 21.45
CA PRO A 105 7.78 -8.52 22.84
C PRO A 105 9.11 -7.84 23.18
N HIS A 106 10.22 -8.31 22.61
CA HIS A 106 11.54 -7.70 22.81
C HIS A 106 11.63 -6.29 22.25
N PHE A 107 10.94 -6.01 21.13
CA PHE A 107 10.90 -4.69 20.51
C PHE A 107 10.07 -3.72 21.37
N ILE A 108 8.89 -4.16 21.82
CA ILE A 108 8.03 -3.36 22.72
C ILE A 108 8.73 -3.09 24.04
N THR A 109 9.38 -4.10 24.63
CA THR A 109 10.11 -3.93 25.90
C THR A 109 11.22 -2.90 25.77
N ALA A 110 12.02 -2.95 24.69
CA ALA A 110 13.06 -1.96 24.44
C ALA A 110 12.50 -0.54 24.24
N PHE A 111 11.34 -0.42 23.58
CA PHE A 111 10.65 0.86 23.43
C PHE A 111 10.15 1.40 24.78
N GLU A 112 9.47 0.57 25.58
CA GLU A 112 9.00 0.90 26.93
C GLU A 112 10.13 1.36 27.85
N GLU A 113 11.27 0.66 27.83
CA GLU A 113 12.48 1.04 28.57
C GLU A 113 13.02 2.41 28.11
N GLY A 114 13.00 2.67 26.81
CA GLY A 114 13.45 3.95 26.23
C GLY A 114 12.58 5.14 26.61
N ILE A 115 11.26 4.94 26.76
CA ILE A 115 10.33 6.02 27.13
C ILE A 115 10.02 6.09 28.63
N GLY A 116 10.38 5.06 29.40
CA GLY A 116 10.08 4.98 30.84
C GLY A 116 8.60 4.80 31.17
N LEU A 117 7.79 4.35 30.20
CA LEU A 117 6.35 4.13 30.30
C LEU A 117 6.00 2.75 29.75
N ARG A 118 4.86 2.20 30.18
CA ARG A 118 4.27 1.02 29.53
C ARG A 118 3.54 1.42 28.26
N THR A 119 3.23 0.46 27.42
CA THR A 119 2.42 0.64 26.21
C THR A 119 1.06 -0.04 26.34
N LEU A 120 0.10 0.46 25.57
CA LEU A 120 -1.21 -0.15 25.38
C LEU A 120 -1.31 -0.64 23.93
N GLY A 121 -2.12 -1.67 23.68
CA GLY A 121 -2.41 -2.15 22.33
C GLY A 121 -1.44 -3.23 21.85
N ASN A 122 -0.54 -2.86 20.93
CA ASN A 122 0.35 -3.75 20.20
C ASN A 122 -0.38 -4.78 19.30
N TYR A 123 -1.29 -4.29 18.46
CA TYR A 123 -1.96 -5.09 17.42
C TYR A 123 -2.36 -4.21 16.23
N ALA A 124 -2.70 -4.84 15.10
CA ALA A 124 -3.15 -4.11 13.91
C ALA A 124 -4.56 -3.53 14.11
N ALA A 125 -4.74 -2.23 13.86
CA ALA A 125 -6.02 -1.55 14.00
C ALA A 125 -6.10 -0.26 13.17
N SER A 126 -7.31 0.22 12.88
CA SER A 126 -7.48 1.59 12.39
C SER A 126 -7.27 2.58 13.55
N GLY A 127 -6.73 3.77 13.23
CA GLY A 127 -6.51 4.82 14.23
C GLY A 127 -7.80 5.20 14.98
N THR A 128 -8.93 5.31 14.27
CA THR A 128 -10.22 5.59 14.90
C THR A 128 -10.64 4.49 15.88
N ALA A 129 -10.53 3.22 15.49
CA ALA A 129 -10.97 2.10 16.31
C ALA A 129 -10.11 1.93 17.57
N ILE A 130 -8.80 2.10 17.45
CA ILE A 130 -7.91 1.90 18.60
C ILE A 130 -7.99 3.05 19.60
N ILE A 131 -8.15 4.30 19.13
CA ILE A 131 -8.40 5.45 20.00
C ILE A 131 -9.74 5.28 20.73
N GLN A 132 -10.78 4.81 20.04
CA GLN A 132 -12.07 4.56 20.67
C GLN A 132 -11.99 3.46 21.75
N THR A 133 -11.12 2.46 21.55
CA THR A 133 -10.98 1.31 22.46
C THR A 133 -10.08 1.61 23.65
N LEU A 134 -8.93 2.26 23.43
CA LEU A 134 -7.86 2.43 24.41
C LEU A 134 -7.65 3.88 24.84
N GLY A 135 -8.38 4.84 24.26
CA GLY A 135 -8.22 6.27 24.52
C GLY A 135 -8.48 6.64 25.98
N GLU A 136 -9.51 6.09 26.62
CA GLU A 136 -9.77 6.35 28.03
C GLU A 136 -8.66 5.81 28.94
N GLU A 137 -8.14 4.61 28.65
CA GLU A 137 -7.03 4.02 29.42
C GLU A 137 -5.73 4.80 29.22
N HIS A 138 -5.46 5.25 28.00
CA HIS A 138 -4.35 6.14 27.68
C HIS A 138 -4.43 7.43 28.51
N MET A 139 -5.59 8.10 28.50
CA MET A 139 -5.80 9.34 29.24
C MET A 139 -5.65 9.14 30.77
N ARG A 140 -6.04 7.98 31.29
CA ARG A 140 -5.94 7.64 32.71
C ARG A 140 -4.53 7.30 33.16
N SER A 141 -3.82 6.50 32.36
CA SER A 141 -2.51 5.93 32.72
C SER A 141 -1.32 6.78 32.25
N GLY A 142 -1.51 7.57 31.19
CA GLY A 142 -0.43 8.25 30.47
C GLY A 142 0.38 7.33 29.54
N ASN A 143 0.05 6.04 29.47
CA ASN A 143 0.78 5.07 28.63
C ASN A 143 0.40 5.27 27.14
N PRO A 144 1.37 5.42 26.21
CA PRO A 144 1.08 5.54 24.79
C PRO A 144 0.37 4.30 24.22
N ILE A 145 -0.48 4.52 23.21
CA ILE A 145 -1.14 3.46 22.46
C ILE A 145 -0.24 3.10 21.27
N VAL A 146 0.33 1.91 21.27
CA VAL A 146 1.14 1.42 20.15
C VAL A 146 0.30 0.54 19.24
N TYR A 147 0.35 0.77 17.94
CA TYR A 147 -0.34 -0.06 16.95
C TYR A 147 0.31 -0.02 15.56
N THR A 148 -0.25 -0.80 14.65
CA THR A 148 0.22 -0.91 13.27
C THR A 148 -0.96 -1.05 12.31
N SER A 149 -0.68 -1.08 11.01
CA SER A 149 -1.65 -1.26 9.94
C SER A 149 -1.29 -2.49 9.09
N ALA A 150 -1.82 -2.57 7.87
CA ALA A 150 -1.36 -3.55 6.89
C ALA A 150 0.06 -3.24 6.34
N ASP A 151 0.49 -1.98 6.45
CA ASP A 151 1.80 -1.52 6.02
C ASP A 151 2.85 -1.68 7.13
N SER A 152 4.13 -1.59 6.75
CA SER A 152 5.25 -1.62 7.70
C SER A 152 5.38 -0.29 8.45
N VAL A 153 4.48 -0.04 9.41
CA VAL A 153 4.43 1.21 10.19
C VAL A 153 4.34 0.94 11.68
N PHE A 154 5.01 1.78 12.47
CA PHE A 154 4.92 1.82 13.94
C PHE A 154 4.22 3.12 14.35
N GLN A 155 3.00 3.01 14.86
CA GLN A 155 2.14 4.15 15.19
C GLN A 155 2.01 4.28 16.71
N ILE A 156 1.98 5.53 17.18
CA ILE A 156 1.87 5.94 18.59
C ILE A 156 0.73 6.95 18.71
#